data_AF-I0ID45-F1
#
_entry.id   AF-I0ID45-F1
#
_cell.length_a   1.000
_cell.length_b   1.000
_cell.length_c   1.000
_cell.angle_alpha   90.00
_cell.angle_beta   90.00
_cell.angle_gamma   90.00
#
_symmetry.space_group_name_H-M   'P 1'
#
loop_
_entity.id
_entity.type
_entity.pdbx_description
1 polymer ?
#
loop_
_entity_poly.entity_id
_entity_poly.type
_entity_poly.pdbx_seq_one_letter_code
_entity_poly.pdbx_strand_id
1 'polypeptide(L)'
;MSRRARLALAACAATLGCGPAAAQEEPPERLPTATGMAAVEPLHAATPQPLLRREGDFIVGRTARIVELADGALAAVFDRPDVVEERPLGEATGVDDEGFLAAPPPPEPAPLLPPMVLQPSRQLDALRAVRAGGEPDAAFALSGRVQRYRGRNHLLLTGFEGRMEAPEAAAAAGAPAAAAAAAAEFEDPATESVEALMADLDEAARPAAAGPRSPGPTPPAAASPSDAAGWRDGALVARRLGRVLPGSSGGSLAGSVFVFDGGDPPLRLLPCAATERAETLELGDGGGRVFELSGQVHVSGQDAWVLPASLRSRPAAGRVDEADY
;
A
#
# COMPACT_ATOMS: atom_id res chain seq x y z
N MET A 1 46.52 -13.25 -36.37
CA MET A 1 46.71 -14.54 -35.66
C MET A 1 47.49 -14.30 -34.39
N SER A 2 46.81 -14.20 -33.24
CA SER A 2 47.41 -13.74 -31.97
C SER A 2 47.41 -14.85 -30.93
N ARG A 3 48.61 -15.18 -30.44
CA ARG A 3 48.89 -16.08 -29.32
C ARG A 3 48.52 -15.37 -28.01
N ARG A 4 47.36 -15.65 -27.43
CA ARG A 4 47.02 -15.35 -26.01
C ARG A 4 45.68 -15.99 -25.65
N ALA A 5 45.67 -17.29 -25.36
CA ALA A 5 44.53 -17.98 -24.74
C ALA A 5 44.91 -19.38 -24.25
N ARG A 6 45.84 -19.48 -23.29
CA ARG A 6 46.02 -20.69 -22.45
C ARG A 6 46.69 -20.25 -21.15
N LEU A 7 45.93 -20.21 -20.06
CA LEU A 7 46.34 -20.40 -18.66
C LEU A 7 45.29 -19.80 -17.73
N ALA A 8 44.45 -20.65 -17.13
CA ALA A 8 43.91 -20.55 -15.77
C ALA A 8 42.75 -21.56 -15.63
N LEU A 9 43.10 -22.84 -15.57
CA LEU A 9 42.19 -23.94 -15.27
C LEU A 9 42.93 -24.85 -14.30
N ALA A 10 42.96 -24.48 -13.02
CA ALA A 10 43.36 -25.30 -11.89
C ALA A 10 43.21 -24.50 -10.59
N ALA A 11 42.38 -25.02 -9.68
CA ALA A 11 42.38 -24.84 -8.21
C ALA A 11 41.00 -24.49 -7.63
N CYS A 12 40.14 -25.50 -7.51
CA CYS A 12 39.13 -25.59 -6.45
C CYS A 12 38.76 -27.06 -6.26
N ALA A 13 39.68 -27.82 -5.67
CA ALA A 13 39.48 -29.19 -5.22
C ALA A 13 40.23 -29.36 -3.89
N ALA A 14 39.54 -29.08 -2.79
CA ALA A 14 39.83 -29.40 -1.38
C ALA A 14 38.86 -28.51 -0.58
N THR A 15 37.86 -28.99 0.15
CA THR A 15 37.98 -29.91 1.29
C THR A 15 36.60 -30.52 1.58
N LEU A 16 36.44 -31.81 1.30
CA LEU A 16 35.37 -32.64 1.87
C LEU A 16 35.79 -33.06 3.28
N GLY A 17 35.39 -32.28 4.27
CA GLY A 17 35.48 -32.64 5.69
C GLY A 17 34.29 -33.52 6.09
N CYS A 18 34.38 -34.81 5.83
CA CYS A 18 33.47 -35.82 6.38
C CYS A 18 33.94 -36.14 7.81
N GLY A 19 33.28 -35.55 8.82
CA GLY A 19 33.50 -35.87 10.23
C GLY A 19 32.48 -36.89 10.72
N PRO A 20 32.89 -37.95 11.46
CA PRO A 20 31.97 -38.95 11.97
C PRO A 20 31.12 -38.39 13.12
N ALA A 21 29.83 -38.72 13.09
CA ALA A 21 28.85 -38.42 14.12
C ALA A 21 29.24 -39.11 15.44
N ALA A 22 29.63 -38.31 16.43
CA ALA A 22 29.69 -38.73 17.82
C ALA A 22 28.30 -38.62 18.42
N ALA A 23 27.71 -39.77 18.76
CA ALA A 23 26.55 -39.86 19.61
C ALA A 23 26.90 -39.32 21.00
N GLN A 24 26.35 -38.17 21.38
CA GLN A 24 26.27 -37.75 22.77
C GLN A 24 24.96 -38.29 23.34
N GLU A 25 25.07 -39.26 24.24
CA GLU A 25 24.01 -39.62 25.19
C GLU A 25 23.76 -38.42 26.10
N GLU A 26 22.58 -37.80 25.97
CA GLU A 26 22.09 -36.83 26.95
C GLU A 26 21.68 -37.55 28.26
N PRO A 27 22.06 -37.02 29.43
CA PRO A 27 21.63 -37.55 30.72
C PRO A 27 20.15 -37.18 30.98
N PRO A 28 19.39 -38.01 31.73
CA PRO A 28 17.98 -37.75 32.01
C PRO A 28 17.82 -36.52 32.93
N GLU A 29 17.25 -35.45 32.38
CA GLU A 29 16.82 -34.28 33.14
C GLU A 29 15.74 -34.68 34.15
N ARG A 30 16.03 -34.40 35.42
CA ARG A 30 15.08 -34.52 36.53
C ARG A 30 14.06 -33.39 36.42
N LEU A 31 12.81 -33.76 36.21
CA LEU A 31 11.65 -32.87 36.33
C LEU A 31 11.56 -32.30 37.75
N PRO A 32 11.58 -30.98 37.96
CA PRO A 32 11.13 -30.39 39.21
C PRO A 32 9.60 -30.41 39.26
N THR A 33 9.06 -31.13 40.23
CA THR A 33 7.65 -31.10 40.64
C THR A 33 7.31 -29.72 41.18
N ALA A 34 6.82 -28.82 40.33
CA ALA A 34 6.26 -27.54 40.75
C ALA A 34 4.77 -27.71 41.09
N THR A 35 4.51 -28.04 42.35
CA THR A 35 3.20 -27.91 42.99
C THR A 35 2.89 -26.43 43.24
N GLY A 36 1.76 -25.96 42.73
CA GLY A 36 1.08 -24.77 43.24
C GLY A 36 1.40 -23.47 42.50
N MET A 37 0.80 -23.28 41.33
CA MET A 37 0.43 -21.93 40.88
C MET A 37 -1.07 -21.88 40.64
N ALA A 38 -1.72 -21.02 41.42
CA ALA A 38 -3.10 -20.64 41.24
C ALA A 38 -3.34 -20.24 39.78
N ALA A 39 -4.41 -20.79 39.20
CA ALA A 39 -4.92 -20.39 37.91
C ALA A 39 -5.31 -18.91 37.96
N VAL A 40 -4.38 -18.05 37.57
CA VAL A 40 -4.69 -16.69 37.15
C VAL A 40 -5.34 -16.87 35.78
N GLU A 41 -6.67 -16.85 35.75
CA GLU A 41 -7.41 -16.70 34.50
C GLU A 41 -6.82 -15.50 33.75
N PRO A 42 -6.23 -15.67 32.56
CA PRO A 42 -5.86 -14.53 31.77
C PRO A 42 -7.18 -13.85 31.38
N LEU A 43 -7.49 -12.74 32.03
CA LEU A 43 -8.44 -11.76 31.50
C LEU A 43 -7.93 -11.43 30.09
N HIS A 44 -8.43 -12.14 29.09
CA HIS A 44 -8.35 -11.78 27.69
C HIS A 44 -9.19 -10.52 27.58
N ALA A 45 -8.59 -9.39 27.97
CA ALA A 45 -9.09 -8.08 27.59
C ALA A 45 -9.25 -8.18 26.07
N ALA A 46 -10.50 -8.31 25.63
CA ALA A 46 -10.83 -8.51 24.24
C ALA A 46 -10.24 -7.33 23.50
N THR A 47 -9.07 -7.54 22.89
CA THR A 47 -8.39 -6.51 22.13
C THR A 47 -9.41 -6.05 21.11
N PRO A 48 -9.85 -4.77 21.16
CA PRO A 48 -10.93 -4.31 20.30
C PRO A 48 -10.55 -4.67 18.88
N GLN A 49 -11.35 -5.54 18.27
CA GLN A 49 -11.02 -6.01 16.93
C GLN A 49 -10.99 -4.77 16.03
N PRO A 50 -9.87 -4.52 15.34
CA PRO A 50 -9.77 -3.33 14.50
C PRO A 50 -10.89 -3.40 13.48
N LEU A 51 -11.68 -2.33 13.40
CA LEU A 51 -12.83 -2.25 12.51
C LEU A 51 -12.36 -2.40 11.06
N LEU A 52 -12.50 -3.60 10.48
CA LEU A 52 -12.05 -3.86 9.12
C LEU A 52 -12.89 -3.05 8.14
N ARG A 53 -12.21 -2.26 7.32
CA ARG A 53 -12.86 -1.44 6.28
C ARG A 53 -13.23 -2.34 5.12
N ARG A 54 -14.19 -1.91 4.29
CA ARG A 54 -14.59 -2.72 3.13
C ARG A 54 -13.49 -2.64 2.08
N GLU A 55 -13.18 -3.78 1.46
CA GLU A 55 -12.20 -3.80 0.37
C GLU A 55 -12.71 -2.95 -0.78
N GLY A 56 -11.84 -2.07 -1.28
CA GLY A 56 -12.18 -1.08 -2.30
C GLY A 56 -12.64 0.27 -1.78
N ASP A 57 -12.81 0.45 -0.47
CA ASP A 57 -13.05 1.77 0.12
C ASP A 57 -11.91 2.74 -0.26
N PHE A 58 -12.24 4.02 -0.40
CA PHE A 58 -11.27 5.07 -0.68
C PHE A 58 -11.07 5.98 0.53
N ILE A 59 -9.82 6.31 0.78
CA ILE A 59 -9.39 7.37 1.69
C ILE A 59 -8.99 8.56 0.83
N VAL A 60 -9.46 9.75 1.20
CA VAL A 60 -9.18 11.00 0.47
C VAL A 60 -8.69 12.03 1.47
N GLY A 61 -7.46 12.51 1.26
CA GLY A 61 -6.85 13.63 1.99
C GLY A 61 -6.83 13.48 3.51
N ARG A 62 -6.75 12.26 4.05
CA ARG A 62 -6.77 12.06 5.50
C ARG A 62 -5.37 12.17 6.06
N THR A 63 -5.23 12.98 7.10
CA THR A 63 -3.97 13.12 7.84
C THR A 63 -3.60 11.81 8.53
N ALA A 64 -2.38 11.36 8.31
CA ALA A 64 -1.80 10.19 8.94
C ALA A 64 -0.32 10.40 9.23
N ARG A 65 0.12 9.79 10.33
CA ARG A 65 1.54 9.62 10.65
C ARG A 65 2.02 8.30 10.08
N ILE A 66 3.25 8.29 9.59
CA ILE A 66 3.87 7.11 9.01
C ILE A 66 4.77 6.45 10.04
N VAL A 67 4.41 5.24 10.46
CA VAL A 67 5.20 4.42 11.38
C VAL A 67 5.87 3.27 10.64
N GLU A 68 7.06 2.91 11.06
CA GLU A 68 7.75 1.72 10.55
C GLU A 68 7.47 0.53 11.47
N LEU A 69 7.05 -0.57 10.86
CA LEU A 69 6.76 -1.82 11.55
C LEU A 69 8.05 -2.64 11.73
N ALA A 70 8.02 -3.63 12.63
CA ALA A 70 9.18 -4.48 12.93
C ALA A 70 9.70 -5.29 11.73
N ASP A 71 8.89 -5.47 10.69
CA ASP A 71 9.23 -6.14 9.44
C ASP A 71 9.76 -5.17 8.36
N GLY A 72 9.94 -3.89 8.68
CA GLY A 72 10.34 -2.82 7.76
C GLY A 72 9.21 -2.31 6.86
N ALA A 73 7.98 -2.82 7.02
CA ALA A 73 6.82 -2.27 6.35
C ALA A 73 6.48 -0.88 6.92
N LEU A 74 5.92 -0.01 6.09
CA LEU A 74 5.36 1.26 6.58
C LEU A 74 3.87 1.09 6.83
N ALA A 75 3.37 1.68 7.92
CA ALA A 75 1.96 1.76 8.21
C ALA A 75 1.53 3.22 8.39
N ALA A 76 0.34 3.54 7.90
CA ALA A 76 -0.33 4.79 8.16
C ALA A 76 -1.19 4.65 9.43
N VAL A 77 -0.88 5.46 10.43
CA VAL A 77 -1.73 5.68 11.61
C VAL A 77 -2.48 6.97 11.36
N PHE A 78 -3.75 6.86 11.01
CA PHE A 78 -4.58 8.03 10.75
C PHE A 78 -4.85 8.76 12.05
N ASP A 79 -4.58 10.05 12.04
CA ASP A 79 -4.99 10.91 13.14
C ASP A 79 -6.52 10.90 13.20
N ARG A 80 -7.03 11.14 14.41
CA ARG A 80 -8.46 11.31 14.60
C ARG A 80 -8.88 12.38 13.60
N PRO A 81 -9.90 12.15 12.76
CA PRO A 81 -10.34 13.20 11.87
C PRO A 81 -10.66 14.37 12.79
N ASP A 82 -9.98 15.50 12.62
CA ASP A 82 -10.49 16.75 13.14
C ASP A 82 -11.87 16.83 12.52
N VAL A 83 -12.88 16.55 13.35
CA VAL A 83 -14.27 16.70 12.97
C VAL A 83 -14.45 18.21 12.92
N VAL A 84 -13.88 18.84 11.90
CA VAL A 84 -14.44 20.03 11.30
C VAL A 84 -15.67 19.51 10.56
N GLU A 85 -16.66 19.09 11.34
CA GLU A 85 -18.03 19.17 10.84
C GLU A 85 -18.20 20.65 10.54
N GLU A 86 -18.00 21.01 9.27
CA GLU A 86 -18.69 22.13 8.68
C GLU A 86 -20.17 21.80 8.79
N ARG A 87 -20.69 21.93 10.02
CA ARG A 87 -22.11 21.90 10.29
C ARG A 87 -22.67 22.94 9.35
N PRO A 88 -23.51 22.57 8.37
CA PRO A 88 -24.06 23.53 7.45
C PRO A 88 -24.73 24.61 8.31
N LEU A 89 -24.25 25.84 8.16
CA LEU A 89 -24.69 27.02 8.89
C LEU A 89 -26.19 27.23 8.57
N GLY A 90 -27.08 26.52 9.25
CA GLY A 90 -28.49 26.49 8.86
C GLY A 90 -29.35 25.39 9.47
N GLU A 91 -28.78 24.31 10.03
CA GLU A 91 -29.60 23.33 10.75
C GLU A 91 -29.92 23.88 12.15
N ALA A 92 -31.06 24.58 12.22
CA ALA A 92 -31.55 25.24 13.41
C ALA A 92 -31.64 24.22 14.55
N THR A 93 -30.96 24.53 15.65
CA THR A 93 -31.11 23.86 16.94
C THR A 93 -32.59 23.71 17.26
N GLY A 94 -33.09 22.46 17.26
CA GLY A 94 -34.45 22.16 17.67
C GLY A 94 -34.66 22.70 19.08
N VAL A 95 -35.60 23.62 19.22
CA VAL A 95 -36.13 24.02 20.53
C VAL A 95 -36.94 22.83 21.01
N ASP A 96 -36.64 22.30 22.19
CA ASP A 96 -37.45 21.24 22.76
C ASP A 96 -38.87 21.75 23.10
N ASP A 97 -39.82 20.84 23.35
CA ASP A 97 -41.22 21.17 23.63
C ASP A 97 -41.39 22.08 24.87
N GLU A 98 -40.34 22.26 25.68
CA GLU A 98 -40.31 23.13 26.85
C GLU A 98 -39.67 24.51 26.59
N GLY A 99 -39.29 24.82 25.34
CA GLY A 99 -38.72 26.11 25.00
C GLY A 99 -37.25 26.27 25.40
N PHE A 100 -36.58 25.21 25.84
CA PHE A 100 -35.16 25.20 26.14
C PHE A 100 -34.36 24.83 24.89
N LEU A 101 -33.27 25.57 24.67
CA LEU A 101 -32.25 25.14 23.73
C LEU A 101 -31.56 23.93 24.35
N ALA A 102 -31.99 22.72 23.96
CA ALA A 102 -31.29 21.51 24.33
C ALA A 102 -29.83 21.68 23.93
N ALA A 103 -28.92 21.61 24.93
CA ALA A 103 -27.50 21.63 24.63
C ALA A 103 -27.23 20.50 23.63
N PRO A 104 -26.58 20.78 22.49
CA PRO A 104 -26.30 19.74 21.52
C PRO A 104 -25.58 18.60 22.24
N PRO A 105 -25.98 17.33 22.01
CA PRO A 105 -25.28 16.21 22.60
C PRO A 105 -23.78 16.35 22.28
N PRO A 106 -22.89 16.06 23.24
CA PRO A 106 -21.46 16.12 22.98
C PRO A 106 -21.18 15.25 21.75
N PRO A 107 -20.38 15.75 20.77
CA PRO A 107 -20.11 14.99 19.57
C PRO A 107 -19.54 13.63 19.98
N GLU A 108 -20.18 12.56 19.54
CA GLU A 108 -19.65 11.22 19.78
C GLU A 108 -18.25 11.14 19.15
N PRO A 109 -17.25 10.60 19.88
CA PRO A 109 -15.90 10.54 19.34
C PRO A 109 -15.94 9.71 18.05
N ALA A 110 -15.59 10.35 16.94
CA ALA A 110 -15.53 9.67 15.65
C ALA A 110 -14.66 8.40 15.78
N PRO A 111 -15.11 7.26 15.20
CA PRO A 111 -14.37 6.02 15.29
C PRO A 111 -12.98 6.21 14.68
N LEU A 112 -11.95 5.89 15.46
CA LEU A 112 -10.57 5.93 14.99
C LEU A 112 -10.41 4.92 13.86
N LEU A 113 -9.85 5.38 12.74
CA LEU A 113 -9.51 4.48 11.64
C LEU A 113 -8.41 3.53 12.12
N PRO A 114 -8.54 2.22 11.86
CA PRO A 114 -7.48 1.28 12.21
C PRO A 114 -6.20 1.58 11.42
N PRO A 115 -5.02 1.30 11.99
CA PRO A 115 -3.76 1.40 11.26
C PRO A 115 -3.80 0.58 9.97
N MET A 116 -3.23 1.13 8.89
CA MET A 116 -3.21 0.48 7.58
C MET A 116 -1.79 0.30 7.07
N VAL A 117 -1.45 -0.89 6.59
CA VAL A 117 -0.12 -1.18 6.05
C VAL A 117 -0.02 -0.63 4.62
N LEU A 118 0.96 0.21 4.35
CA LEU A 118 1.15 0.81 3.03
C LEU A 118 1.66 -0.23 2.03
N GLN A 119 1.02 -0.27 0.87
CA GLN A 119 1.39 -1.20 -0.20
C GLN A 119 2.51 -0.66 -1.08
N PRO A 120 3.39 -1.54 -1.60
CA PRO A 120 4.39 -1.17 -2.59
C PRO A 120 3.76 -0.47 -3.80
N SER A 121 4.20 0.77 -4.06
CA SER A 121 3.84 1.56 -5.23
C SER A 121 4.86 2.67 -5.43
N ARG A 122 4.85 3.29 -6.61
CA ARG A 122 5.69 4.46 -6.91
C ARG A 122 5.44 5.62 -5.95
N GLN A 123 4.19 5.81 -5.53
CA GLN A 123 3.79 6.83 -4.56
C GLN A 123 4.39 6.53 -3.18
N LEU A 124 4.45 5.26 -2.76
CA LEU A 124 5.10 4.88 -1.51
C LEU A 124 6.62 5.18 -1.55
N ASP A 125 7.26 4.93 -2.69
CA ASP A 125 8.69 5.24 -2.83
C ASP A 125 8.96 6.75 -2.81
N ALA A 126 8.10 7.55 -3.42
CA ALA A 126 8.15 9.01 -3.32
C ALA A 126 7.93 9.49 -1.87
N LEU A 127 6.95 8.91 -1.16
CA LEU A 127 6.70 9.20 0.25
C LEU A 127 7.91 8.86 1.13
N ARG A 128 8.55 7.70 0.88
CA ARG A 128 9.80 7.30 1.56
C ARG A 128 10.92 8.31 1.32
N ALA A 129 11.09 8.77 0.09
CA ALA A 129 12.10 9.76 -0.25
C ALA A 129 11.87 11.10 0.48
N VAL A 130 10.61 11.55 0.56
CA VAL A 130 10.24 12.76 1.31
C VAL A 130 10.50 12.58 2.80
N ARG A 131 10.09 11.45 3.39
CA ARG A 131 10.32 11.15 4.81
C ARG A 131 11.81 11.06 5.15
N ALA A 132 12.63 10.52 4.26
CA ALA A 132 14.08 10.43 4.45
C ALA A 132 14.77 11.80 4.53
N GLY A 133 14.19 12.84 3.96
CA GLY A 133 14.69 14.22 4.02
C GLY A 133 14.02 15.11 5.09
N GLY A 134 12.99 14.62 5.77
CA GLY A 134 12.15 15.40 6.68
C GLY A 134 12.20 14.94 8.14
N GLU A 135 11.30 15.48 8.96
CA GLU A 135 11.10 15.06 10.34
C GLU A 135 10.42 13.67 10.38
N PRO A 136 10.89 12.72 11.21
CA PRO A 136 10.36 11.35 11.22
C PRO A 136 8.88 11.26 11.62
N ASP A 137 8.40 12.26 12.38
CA ASP A 137 7.04 12.35 12.91
C ASP A 137 6.13 13.27 12.08
N ALA A 138 6.56 13.66 10.88
CA ALA A 138 5.74 14.48 9.99
C ALA A 138 4.39 13.81 9.65
N ALA A 139 3.34 14.62 9.64
CA ALA A 139 2.00 14.21 9.23
C ALA A 139 1.81 14.40 7.72
N PHE A 140 1.13 13.45 7.08
CA PHE A 140 0.86 13.46 5.65
C PHE A 140 -0.63 13.34 5.39
N ALA A 141 -1.16 14.15 4.48
CA ALA A 141 -2.50 13.92 3.96
C ALA A 141 -2.43 12.80 2.90
N LEU A 142 -2.97 11.63 3.22
CA LEU A 142 -2.91 10.45 2.38
C LEU A 142 -4.22 10.22 1.64
N SER A 143 -4.11 9.83 0.38
CA SER A 143 -5.21 9.32 -0.43
C SER A 143 -4.86 7.96 -1.00
N GLY A 144 -5.82 7.04 -1.00
CA GLY A 144 -5.57 5.69 -1.49
C GLY A 144 -6.76 4.76 -1.40
N ARG A 145 -6.59 3.58 -2.00
CA ARG A 145 -7.58 2.51 -1.99
C ARG A 145 -7.26 1.50 -0.90
N VAL A 146 -8.25 1.19 -0.07
CA VAL A 146 -8.12 0.20 1.01
C VAL A 146 -8.28 -1.21 0.45
N GLN A 147 -7.35 -2.08 0.82
CA GLN A 147 -7.35 -3.51 0.53
C GLN A 147 -7.43 -4.28 1.85
N ARG A 148 -7.97 -5.50 1.80
CA ARG A 148 -7.96 -6.41 2.94
C ARG A 148 -7.09 -7.61 2.62
N TYR A 149 -6.26 -8.01 3.57
CA TYR A 149 -5.43 -9.19 3.42
C TYR A 149 -5.12 -9.77 4.80
N ARG A 150 -5.45 -11.04 5.01
CA ARG A 150 -5.17 -11.79 6.25
C ARG A 150 -5.62 -11.06 7.52
N GLY A 151 -6.83 -10.50 7.48
CA GLY A 151 -7.41 -9.76 8.60
C GLY A 151 -6.76 -8.41 8.92
N ARG A 152 -5.95 -7.86 8.01
CA ARG A 152 -5.38 -6.51 8.12
C ARG A 152 -5.85 -5.62 6.99
N ASN A 153 -5.90 -4.31 7.27
CA ASN A 153 -6.15 -3.30 6.24
C ASN A 153 -4.81 -2.89 5.63
N HIS A 154 -4.76 -2.87 4.31
CA HIS A 154 -3.65 -2.38 3.52
C HIS A 154 -4.11 -1.16 2.71
N LEU A 155 -3.22 -0.22 2.43
CA LEU A 155 -3.54 0.98 1.67
C LEU A 155 -2.63 1.09 0.45
N LEU A 156 -3.25 1.04 -0.74
CA LEU A 156 -2.60 1.37 -1.99
C LEU A 156 -2.66 2.88 -2.18
N LEU A 157 -1.53 3.56 -1.99
CA LEU A 157 -1.45 5.01 -2.13
C LEU A 157 -1.69 5.43 -3.58
N THR A 158 -2.63 6.36 -3.76
CA THR A 158 -2.88 7.03 -5.05
C THR A 158 -2.34 8.46 -5.06
N GLY A 159 -2.20 9.09 -3.90
CA GLY A 159 -1.61 10.42 -3.74
C GLY A 159 -1.27 10.71 -2.29
N PHE A 160 -0.36 11.66 -2.07
CA PHE A 160 -0.05 12.17 -0.74
C PHE A 160 0.39 13.63 -0.83
N GLU A 161 0.13 14.37 0.23
CA GLU A 161 0.59 15.75 0.39
C GLU A 161 1.31 15.85 1.75
N GLY A 162 2.52 16.42 1.72
CA GLY A 162 3.27 16.70 2.95
C GLY A 162 2.67 17.92 3.62
N ARG A 163 2.06 17.75 4.79
CA ARG A 163 1.68 18.89 5.63
C ARG A 163 2.88 19.20 6.49
N MET A 164 3.64 20.22 6.09
CA MET A 164 4.61 20.83 6.99
C MET A 164 3.80 21.64 7.98
N GLU A 165 3.25 20.96 8.98
CA GLU A 165 2.64 21.61 10.11
C GLU A 165 3.78 22.33 10.82
N ALA A 166 3.88 23.64 10.56
CA ALA A 166 4.80 24.49 11.31
C ALA A 166 4.49 24.20 12.78
N PRO A 167 5.46 23.71 13.57
CA PRO A 167 5.20 23.26 14.93
C PRO A 167 4.44 24.39 15.60
N GLU A 168 3.15 24.16 15.85
CA GLU A 168 2.27 25.13 16.45
C GLU A 168 2.75 25.20 17.90
N ALA A 169 3.75 26.06 18.06
CA ALA A 169 4.63 26.11 19.19
C ALA A 169 3.84 26.65 20.37
N ALA A 170 3.05 25.79 21.01
CA ALA A 170 2.51 25.97 22.35
C ALA A 170 2.08 27.42 22.65
N ALA A 171 1.43 28.10 21.69
CA ALA A 171 1.11 29.52 21.76
C ALA A 171 -0.14 29.79 22.60
N ALA A 172 -0.55 28.83 23.42
CA ALA A 172 -1.70 28.92 24.32
C ALA A 172 -1.29 28.74 25.80
N ALA A 173 -0.24 29.44 26.22
CA ALA A 173 0.02 29.70 27.64
C ALA A 173 0.61 31.10 27.88
N GLY A 174 -0.15 32.12 27.47
CA GLY A 174 -0.20 33.41 28.19
C GLY A 174 0.51 34.60 27.53
N ALA A 175 -0.27 35.48 26.88
CA ALA A 175 -0.12 36.94 27.03
C ALA A 175 -1.36 37.66 26.47
N PRO A 176 -1.81 38.76 27.12
CA PRO A 176 -3.13 39.33 26.93
C PRO A 176 -3.19 40.36 25.80
N ALA A 177 -4.42 40.60 25.36
CA ALA A 177 -4.83 41.61 24.42
C ALA A 177 -4.16 42.98 24.62
N ALA A 178 -3.48 43.48 23.59
CA ALA A 178 -3.31 44.91 23.37
C ALA A 178 -2.90 45.22 21.93
N ALA A 179 -3.86 45.82 21.22
CA ALA A 179 -3.69 47.01 20.39
C ALA A 179 -3.03 46.95 19.00
N ALA A 180 -3.83 47.49 18.06
CA ALA A 180 -3.46 48.46 17.03
C ALA A 180 -2.94 47.93 15.69
N ALA A 181 -3.91 47.71 14.80
CA ALA A 181 -4.08 48.45 13.54
C ALA A 181 -2.81 48.93 12.82
N ALA A 182 -2.50 48.24 11.71
CA ALA A 182 -1.90 48.85 10.53
C ALA A 182 -2.47 48.15 9.30
N ALA A 183 -3.38 48.84 8.61
CA ALA A 183 -3.88 48.46 7.30
C ALA A 183 -2.73 48.66 6.28
N ALA A 184 -2.16 47.55 5.81
CA ALA A 184 -1.35 47.55 4.60
C ALA A 184 -2.27 47.15 3.45
N GLU A 185 -2.51 48.10 2.54
CA GLU A 185 -3.11 47.85 1.24
C GLU A 185 -2.30 46.78 0.52
N PHE A 186 -2.89 45.59 0.37
CA PHE A 186 -2.44 44.60 -0.59
C PHE A 186 -2.95 45.06 -1.97
N GLU A 187 -2.04 45.58 -2.79
CA GLU A 187 -2.28 45.68 -4.23
C GLU A 187 -2.48 44.26 -4.77
N ASP A 188 -3.61 44.05 -5.43
CA ASP A 188 -4.09 42.79 -5.96
C ASP A 188 -3.50 42.56 -7.38
N PRO A 189 -2.51 41.67 -7.60
CA PRO A 189 -1.91 41.45 -8.91
C PRO A 189 -2.72 40.48 -9.78
N ALA A 190 -4.03 40.36 -9.56
CA ALA A 190 -4.86 39.30 -10.16
C ALA A 190 -5.99 39.84 -11.07
N THR A 191 -5.67 40.76 -11.97
CA THR A 191 -6.52 41.04 -13.15
C THR A 191 -5.86 40.60 -14.45
N GLU A 192 -5.17 39.45 -14.47
CA GLU A 192 -5.23 38.60 -15.65
C GLU A 192 -6.68 38.11 -15.77
N SER A 193 -7.45 38.76 -16.63
CA SER A 193 -8.90 38.57 -16.67
C SER A 193 -9.22 37.12 -16.97
N VAL A 194 -10.17 36.57 -16.21
CA VAL A 194 -10.73 35.23 -16.38
C VAL A 194 -11.17 34.99 -17.84
N GLU A 195 -11.49 36.04 -18.60
CA GLU A 195 -11.79 35.97 -20.03
C GLU A 195 -10.59 35.57 -20.90
N ALA A 196 -9.37 36.00 -20.56
CA ALA A 196 -8.16 35.58 -21.27
C ALA A 196 -7.89 34.08 -21.05
N LEU A 197 -8.11 33.60 -19.84
CA LEU A 197 -7.99 32.18 -19.48
C LEU A 197 -9.07 31.31 -20.16
N MET A 198 -10.30 31.80 -20.26
CA MET A 198 -11.37 31.10 -20.98
C MET A 198 -11.11 31.07 -22.49
N ALA A 199 -10.55 32.13 -23.08
CA ALA A 199 -10.20 32.15 -24.50
C ALA A 199 -9.08 31.16 -24.84
N ASP A 200 -8.07 31.01 -23.98
CA ASP A 200 -6.95 30.09 -24.20
C ASP A 200 -7.39 28.61 -24.10
N LEU A 201 -8.37 28.31 -23.24
CA LEU A 201 -9.00 27.00 -23.13
C LEU A 201 -9.86 26.64 -24.36
N ASP A 202 -10.60 27.59 -24.91
CA ASP A 202 -11.40 27.38 -26.14
C ASP A 202 -10.51 27.25 -27.40
N GLU A 203 -9.38 27.95 -27.45
CA GLU A 203 -8.36 27.79 -28.49
C GLU A 203 -7.75 26.38 -28.45
N ALA A 204 -7.42 25.88 -27.26
CA ALA A 204 -6.88 24.53 -27.06
C ALA A 204 -7.92 23.41 -27.30
N ALA A 205 -9.20 23.68 -27.05
CA ALA A 205 -10.29 22.73 -27.26
C ALA A 205 -10.75 22.63 -28.72
N ARG A 206 -10.30 23.55 -29.60
CA ARG A 206 -10.68 23.55 -31.02
C ARG A 206 -10.12 22.29 -31.70
N PRO A 207 -10.97 21.35 -32.14
CA PRO A 207 -10.50 20.15 -32.82
C PRO A 207 -9.87 20.57 -34.14
N ALA A 208 -8.55 20.40 -34.25
CA ALA A 208 -7.83 20.63 -35.49
C ALA A 208 -8.53 19.83 -36.60
N ALA A 209 -9.09 20.54 -37.58
CA ALA A 209 -9.81 19.96 -38.71
C ALA A 209 -8.84 19.12 -39.55
N ALA A 210 -8.64 17.87 -39.13
CA ALA A 210 -7.85 16.87 -39.81
C ALA A 210 -8.68 16.31 -40.97
N GLY A 211 -8.30 16.67 -42.20
CA GLY A 211 -8.66 15.87 -43.37
C GLY A 211 -8.19 14.41 -43.21
N PRO A 212 -8.70 13.48 -44.02
CA PRO A 212 -8.41 12.05 -43.92
C PRO A 212 -6.93 11.79 -44.26
N ARG A 213 -6.07 11.79 -43.24
CA ARG A 213 -4.69 11.33 -43.32
C ARG A 213 -4.61 9.98 -42.62
N SER A 214 -4.21 8.96 -43.37
CA SER A 214 -3.90 7.63 -42.84
C SER A 214 -2.97 7.74 -41.63
N PRO A 215 -3.22 6.97 -40.56
CA PRO A 215 -2.36 6.98 -39.38
C PRO A 215 -1.00 6.37 -39.73
N GLY A 216 -0.01 7.24 -39.94
CA GLY A 216 1.39 6.86 -39.87
C GLY A 216 1.76 6.55 -38.41
N PRO A 217 2.71 5.63 -38.16
CA PRO A 217 3.10 5.24 -36.81
C PRO A 217 3.61 6.46 -36.04
N THR A 218 2.87 6.84 -35.00
CA THR A 218 3.28 7.89 -34.07
C THR A 218 4.60 7.46 -33.41
N PRO A 219 5.65 8.30 -33.44
CA PRO A 219 6.89 7.97 -32.73
C PRO A 219 6.59 7.83 -31.23
N PRO A 220 7.14 6.80 -30.56
CA PRO A 220 6.86 6.55 -29.15
C PRO A 220 7.31 7.74 -28.31
N ALA A 221 6.37 8.31 -27.56
CA ALA A 221 6.66 9.28 -26.51
C ALA A 221 7.78 8.73 -25.62
N ALA A 222 8.76 9.59 -25.33
CA ALA A 222 10.00 9.24 -24.63
C ALA A 222 9.71 8.35 -23.41
N ALA A 223 10.18 7.10 -23.48
CA ALA A 223 10.00 6.12 -22.43
C ALA A 223 10.66 6.64 -21.14
N SER A 224 9.87 6.78 -20.08
CA SER A 224 10.41 7.08 -18.76
C SER A 224 11.26 5.89 -18.27
N PRO A 225 12.44 6.12 -17.67
CA PRO A 225 13.50 5.12 -17.50
C PRO A 225 13.31 4.12 -16.34
N SER A 226 12.08 3.73 -16.00
CA SER A 226 11.82 2.75 -14.93
C SER A 226 11.05 1.55 -15.49
N ASP A 227 11.71 0.79 -16.34
CA ASP A 227 11.24 -0.52 -16.80
C ASP A 227 11.71 -1.59 -15.80
N ALA A 228 11.02 -1.73 -14.66
CA ALA A 228 11.28 -2.83 -13.73
C ALA A 228 10.95 -4.14 -14.44
N ALA A 229 11.98 -4.90 -14.81
CA ALA A 229 11.88 -6.15 -15.56
C ALA A 229 11.05 -6.06 -16.86
N GLY A 230 10.90 -4.88 -17.47
CA GLY A 230 10.10 -4.68 -18.69
C GLY A 230 8.61 -4.40 -18.45
N TRP A 231 8.18 -4.27 -17.19
CA TRP A 231 6.84 -3.80 -16.85
C TRP A 231 6.80 -2.29 -16.60
N ARG A 232 5.70 -1.66 -17.02
CA ARG A 232 5.44 -0.24 -16.77
C ARG A 232 4.45 -0.09 -15.62
N ASP A 233 4.65 0.93 -14.80
CA ASP A 233 3.69 1.32 -13.76
C ASP A 233 2.33 1.63 -14.40
N GLY A 234 1.27 1.07 -13.82
CA GLY A 234 -0.09 1.17 -14.33
C GLY A 234 -0.43 0.24 -15.51
N ALA A 235 0.51 -0.57 -16.01
CA ALA A 235 0.24 -1.52 -17.09
C ALA A 235 -0.86 -2.52 -16.71
N LEU A 236 -1.67 -2.95 -17.68
CA LEU A 236 -2.72 -3.93 -17.47
C LEU A 236 -2.25 -5.33 -17.88
N VAL A 237 -2.37 -6.27 -16.96
CA VAL A 237 -2.24 -7.71 -17.23
C VAL A 237 -3.65 -8.24 -17.51
N ALA A 238 -3.85 -8.88 -18.65
CA ALA A 238 -5.15 -9.41 -19.04
C ALA A 238 -5.06 -10.91 -19.31
N ARG A 239 -5.78 -11.70 -18.49
CA ARG A 239 -6.05 -13.13 -18.66
C ARG A 239 -4.79 -13.96 -18.92
N ARG A 240 -3.72 -13.66 -18.18
CA ARG A 240 -2.45 -14.37 -18.28
C ARG A 240 -2.48 -15.62 -17.41
N LEU A 241 -2.00 -16.73 -17.95
CA LEU A 241 -1.89 -18.00 -17.24
C LEU A 241 -0.53 -18.11 -16.54
N GLY A 242 -0.54 -18.69 -15.36
CA GLY A 242 0.66 -18.92 -14.59
C GLY A 242 0.37 -19.60 -13.25
N ARG A 243 1.37 -19.61 -12.38
CA ARG A 243 1.31 -20.26 -11.07
C ARG A 243 1.60 -19.25 -9.98
N VAL A 244 0.96 -19.44 -8.82
CA VAL A 244 1.27 -18.67 -7.62
C VAL A 244 2.29 -19.47 -6.82
N LEU A 245 3.50 -18.95 -6.71
CA LEU A 245 4.55 -19.54 -5.89
C LEU A 245 4.66 -18.76 -4.57
N PRO A 246 4.91 -19.43 -3.44
CA PRO A 246 5.19 -18.74 -2.19
C PRO A 246 6.47 -17.90 -2.35
N GLY A 247 6.45 -16.68 -1.82
CA GLY A 247 7.63 -15.83 -1.80
C GLY A 247 8.72 -16.35 -0.90
N SER A 248 9.97 -16.13 -1.30
CA SER A 248 11.14 -16.43 -0.48
C SER A 248 11.39 -15.43 0.65
N SER A 249 10.72 -14.27 0.64
CA SER A 249 10.85 -13.26 1.69
C SER A 249 10.08 -13.70 2.92
N GLY A 250 10.78 -14.30 3.89
CA GLY A 250 10.24 -14.70 5.20
C GLY A 250 9.70 -13.55 6.07
N GLY A 251 9.63 -12.32 5.55
CA GLY A 251 9.03 -11.16 6.21
C GLY A 251 7.64 -10.86 5.64
N SER A 252 6.61 -11.13 6.46
CA SER A 252 5.28 -10.50 6.66
C SER A 252 4.52 -9.77 5.52
N LEU A 253 5.15 -9.18 4.51
CA LEU A 253 4.47 -8.58 3.37
C LEU A 253 4.46 -9.54 2.17
N ALA A 254 3.36 -10.29 2.06
CA ALA A 254 2.84 -10.94 0.83
C ALA A 254 3.91 -11.21 -0.24
N GLY A 255 4.66 -12.29 -0.06
CA GLY A 255 5.73 -12.66 -0.96
C GLY A 255 5.27 -13.41 -2.21
N SER A 256 3.98 -13.73 -2.35
CA SER A 256 3.51 -14.60 -3.43
C SER A 256 3.89 -14.06 -4.80
N VAL A 257 4.63 -14.87 -5.56
CA VAL A 257 5.12 -14.54 -6.89
C VAL A 257 4.25 -15.25 -7.92
N PHE A 258 3.70 -14.49 -8.84
CA PHE A 258 3.04 -15.02 -10.02
C PHE A 258 4.08 -15.26 -11.12
N VAL A 259 4.24 -16.53 -11.50
CA VAL A 259 5.13 -16.94 -12.58
C VAL A 259 4.29 -17.32 -13.78
N PHE A 260 4.50 -16.62 -14.90
CA PHE A 260 3.76 -16.85 -16.14
C PHE A 260 4.30 -18.06 -16.90
N ASP A 261 3.39 -18.80 -17.56
CA ASP A 261 3.78 -19.91 -18.44
C ASP A 261 4.42 -19.41 -19.75
N GLY A 262 4.21 -18.15 -20.12
CA GLY A 262 4.64 -17.53 -21.37
C GLY A 262 6.05 -16.93 -21.38
N GLY A 263 6.83 -17.10 -20.30
CA GLY A 263 8.17 -16.50 -20.17
C GLY A 263 8.17 -15.00 -19.85
N ASP A 264 6.99 -14.41 -19.60
CA ASP A 264 6.89 -13.06 -19.07
C ASP A 264 7.62 -12.98 -17.70
N PRO A 265 8.26 -11.84 -17.37
CA PRO A 265 8.93 -11.66 -16.08
C PRO A 265 7.96 -11.86 -14.91
N PRO A 266 8.41 -12.50 -13.81
CA PRO A 266 7.54 -12.78 -12.67
C PRO A 266 7.02 -11.48 -12.03
N LEU A 267 5.77 -11.52 -11.55
CA LEU A 267 5.15 -10.40 -10.84
C LEU A 267 4.87 -10.79 -9.39
N ARG A 268 5.12 -9.88 -8.45
CA ARG A 268 4.72 -10.07 -7.05
C ARG A 268 3.24 -9.72 -6.89
N LEU A 269 2.47 -10.53 -6.18
CA LEU A 269 1.05 -10.23 -5.92
C LEU A 269 0.93 -9.22 -4.77
N LEU A 270 0.18 -8.14 -4.99
CA LEU A 270 -0.13 -7.21 -3.91
C LEU A 270 -1.07 -7.86 -2.87
N PRO A 271 -0.96 -7.49 -1.58
CA PRO A 271 -1.85 -7.98 -0.53
C PRO A 271 -3.32 -7.57 -0.78
N CYS A 272 -4.18 -8.48 -1.21
CA CYS A 272 -5.63 -8.23 -1.32
C CYS A 272 -6.41 -9.55 -1.14
N ALA A 273 -7.75 -9.47 -1.11
CA ALA A 273 -8.57 -10.66 -0.87
C ALA A 273 -8.50 -11.66 -2.03
N ALA A 274 -8.19 -11.21 -3.25
CA ALA A 274 -7.94 -12.12 -4.37
C ALA A 274 -6.65 -12.94 -4.17
N THR A 275 -5.57 -12.30 -3.70
CA THR A 275 -4.30 -12.96 -3.36
C THR A 275 -4.48 -13.95 -2.22
N GLU A 276 -5.16 -13.53 -1.13
CA GLU A 276 -5.44 -14.40 0.02
C GLU A 276 -6.23 -15.67 -0.37
N ARG A 277 -7.24 -15.51 -1.24
CA ARG A 277 -7.99 -16.66 -1.77
C ARG A 277 -7.11 -17.59 -2.60
N ALA A 278 -6.25 -17.05 -3.46
CA ALA A 278 -5.37 -17.90 -4.27
C ALA A 278 -4.35 -18.66 -3.43
N GLU A 279 -3.76 -18.01 -2.42
CA GLU A 279 -2.85 -18.67 -1.47
C GLU A 279 -3.55 -19.80 -0.71
N THR A 280 -4.79 -19.57 -0.25
CA THR A 280 -5.60 -20.58 0.43
C THR A 280 -5.87 -21.79 -0.47
N LEU A 281 -6.14 -21.56 -1.76
CA LEU A 281 -6.37 -22.63 -2.73
C LEU A 281 -5.09 -23.40 -3.08
N GLU A 282 -3.93 -22.73 -3.11
CA GLU A 282 -2.66 -23.38 -3.44
C GLU A 282 -2.13 -24.26 -2.30
N LEU A 283 -2.34 -23.83 -1.05
CA LEU A 283 -2.02 -24.59 0.16
C LEU A 283 -2.81 -25.90 0.26
N GLY A 284 -4.04 -25.94 -0.28
CA GLY A 284 -4.91 -27.12 -0.19
C GLY A 284 -4.52 -28.30 -1.10
N ASP A 285 -3.91 -28.02 -2.26
CA ASP A 285 -3.79 -28.99 -3.36
C ASP A 285 -2.36 -29.44 -3.68
N GLY A 286 -1.37 -28.99 -2.91
CA GLY A 286 0.02 -29.42 -3.08
C GLY A 286 0.78 -28.75 -4.23
N GLY A 287 0.49 -27.48 -4.54
CA GLY A 287 1.43 -26.65 -5.32
C GLY A 287 1.34 -26.74 -6.85
N GLY A 288 0.16 -27.04 -7.41
CA GLY A 288 0.00 -27.37 -8.82
C GLY A 288 -1.02 -26.56 -9.61
N ARG A 289 -1.73 -25.59 -9.01
CA ARG A 289 -2.84 -24.94 -9.70
C ARG A 289 -2.33 -23.90 -10.69
N VAL A 290 -2.95 -23.89 -11.86
CA VAL A 290 -2.76 -22.82 -12.84
C VAL A 290 -3.82 -21.76 -12.55
N PHE A 291 -3.43 -20.50 -12.57
CA PHE A 291 -4.31 -19.38 -12.35
C PHE A 291 -4.35 -18.50 -13.59
N GLU A 292 -5.53 -17.96 -13.90
CA GLU A 292 -5.73 -16.90 -14.86
C GLU A 292 -5.76 -15.57 -14.09
N LEU A 293 -4.71 -14.76 -14.27
CA LEU A 293 -4.51 -13.46 -13.64
C LEU A 293 -4.92 -12.33 -14.58
N SER A 294 -5.71 -11.40 -14.06
CA SER A 294 -5.87 -10.05 -14.64
C SER A 294 -5.75 -9.01 -13.54
N GLY A 295 -5.13 -7.87 -13.82
CA GLY A 295 -4.88 -6.84 -12.82
C GLY A 295 -4.08 -5.66 -13.35
N GLN A 296 -3.78 -4.73 -12.45
CA GLN A 296 -2.95 -3.57 -12.74
C GLN A 296 -1.57 -3.75 -12.12
N VAL A 297 -0.53 -3.46 -12.87
CA VAL A 297 0.87 -3.51 -12.43
C VAL A 297 1.22 -2.21 -11.72
N HIS A 298 1.94 -2.34 -10.61
CA HIS A 298 2.54 -1.26 -9.85
C HIS A 298 4.05 -1.50 -9.76
N VAL A 299 4.84 -0.49 -10.08
CA VAL A 299 6.30 -0.59 -9.97
C VAL A 299 6.74 0.09 -8.68
N SER A 300 7.55 -0.60 -7.89
CA SER A 300 8.18 -0.06 -6.68
C SER A 300 9.63 -0.51 -6.60
N GLY A 301 10.55 0.45 -6.58
CA GLY A 301 11.98 0.20 -6.73
C GLY A 301 12.31 -0.59 -8.01
N GLN A 302 12.87 -1.78 -7.83
CA GLN A 302 13.22 -2.70 -8.93
C GLN A 302 12.20 -3.83 -9.12
N ASP A 303 11.18 -3.90 -8.26
CA ASP A 303 10.18 -4.96 -8.28
C ASP A 303 8.91 -4.48 -9.01
N ALA A 304 8.31 -5.41 -9.76
CA ALA A 304 7.00 -5.24 -10.36
C ALA A 304 5.97 -6.03 -9.54
N TRP A 305 4.94 -5.31 -9.10
CA TRP A 305 3.85 -5.82 -8.30
C TRP A 305 2.56 -5.79 -9.13
N VAL A 306 1.60 -6.67 -8.86
CA VAL A 306 0.30 -6.66 -9.53
C VAL A 306 -0.80 -6.65 -8.49
N LEU A 307 -1.75 -5.72 -8.62
CA LEU A 307 -3.02 -5.73 -7.91
C LEU A 307 -4.01 -6.55 -8.73
N PRO A 308 -4.36 -7.79 -8.31
CA PRO A 308 -5.29 -8.61 -9.06
C PRO A 308 -6.69 -7.99 -9.05
N ALA A 309 -7.23 -7.70 -10.24
CA ALA A 309 -8.64 -7.41 -10.42
C ALA A 309 -9.45 -8.72 -10.50
N SER A 310 -8.85 -9.77 -11.05
CA SER A 310 -9.38 -11.12 -11.05
C SER A 310 -8.25 -12.14 -10.99
N LEU A 311 -8.41 -13.15 -10.14
CA LEU A 311 -7.51 -14.28 -10.06
C LEU A 311 -8.36 -15.55 -9.99
N ARG A 312 -8.39 -16.33 -11.08
CA ARG A 312 -9.27 -17.50 -11.22
C ARG A 312 -8.43 -18.76 -11.35
N SER A 313 -8.68 -19.77 -10.52
CA SER A 313 -8.05 -21.08 -10.70
C SER A 313 -8.58 -21.77 -11.96
N ARG A 314 -7.69 -22.37 -12.73
CA ARG A 314 -7.97 -23.29 -13.83
C ARG A 314 -7.55 -24.70 -13.41
N PRO A 315 -8.33 -25.73 -13.73
CA PRO A 315 -7.83 -27.10 -13.62
C PRO A 315 -6.62 -27.24 -14.54
N ALA A 316 -5.56 -27.91 -14.06
CA ALA A 316 -4.41 -28.21 -14.90
C ALA A 316 -4.88 -29.06 -16.09
N ALA A 317 -4.71 -28.56 -17.31
CA ALA A 317 -5.06 -29.29 -18.53
C ALA A 317 -4.22 -30.57 -18.57
N GLY A 318 -4.83 -31.71 -18.21
CA GLY A 318 -4.13 -33.00 -18.14
C GLY A 318 -4.57 -33.93 -17.01
N ARG A 319 -5.30 -33.44 -16.00
CA ARG A 319 -5.97 -34.32 -15.03
C ARG A 319 -7.43 -34.48 -15.44
N VAL A 320 -7.66 -35.28 -16.50
CA VAL A 320 -8.98 -35.91 -16.65
C VAL A 320 -9.00 -36.94 -15.54
N ASP A 321 -9.81 -36.72 -14.50
CA ASP A 321 -10.03 -37.76 -13.50
C ASP A 321 -10.63 -38.95 -14.25
N GLU A 322 -9.82 -39.99 -14.41
CA GLU A 322 -10.18 -41.28 -15.02
C GLU A 322 -11.28 -41.99 -14.22
N ALA A 323 -11.72 -41.41 -13.09
CA ALA A 323 -12.81 -41.89 -12.23
C ALA A 323 -14.22 -41.54 -12.73
N ASP A 324 -14.36 -40.71 -13.77
CA ASP A 324 -15.65 -40.41 -14.42
C ASP A 324 -15.87 -41.18 -15.75
N TYR A 325 -15.14 -42.28 -15.97
CA TYR A 325 -15.36 -43.23 -17.07
C TYR A 325 -15.77 -44.62 -16.60
#